data_AF-A0A7X7E881-F1
#
_entry.id   AF-A0A7X7E881-F1
#
_cell.length_a   1.000
_cell.length_b   1.000
_cell.length_c   1.000
_cell.angle_alpha   90.00
_cell.angle_beta   90.00
_cell.angle_gamma   90.00
#
_symmetry.space_group_name_H-M   'P 1'
#
loop_
_entity.id
_entity.type
_entity.pdbx_description
1 polymer ?
#
loop_
_entity_poly.entity_id
_entity_poly.type
_entity_poly.pdbx_seq_one_letter_code
_entity_poly.pdbx_strand_id
1 'polypeptide(L)'
;MPLMAAIDQVRRPIAVRLVVGAAVLAGLYLTSLYSYNLFHGLAELFSVVVEAAVFVIAWNARRFFVNHYVLCLGVALLFVAIVEILHTLAYEGLSVFPDYTANLATQLWIVARWLQTLALIAAPLLMRRRLRAEWYLVGFGALWGILLILVFTGFFPDAFLPETGLTTFKIVSEYVICALLLVALGLLWWRRKAFETIVFRGLAVAILVTIVSELLFTLYTSPFGLANMGGHLLKIVAFYLIYKAVVETVLARPYSLLFRELKQSEEALRRQEEEQRQIADV
;
A
#
# COMPACT_ATOMS: atom_id res chain seq x y z
N MET A 1 -36.74 -16.36 -7.42
CA MET A 1 -35.85 -16.22 -6.25
C MET A 1 -34.95 -17.45 -5.96
N PRO A 2 -34.28 -18.10 -6.96
CA PRO A 2 -33.16 -19.01 -6.65
C PRO A 2 -31.80 -18.57 -7.25
N LEU A 3 -31.75 -17.56 -8.12
CA LEU A 3 -30.50 -17.16 -8.78
C LEU A 3 -29.53 -16.38 -7.84
N MET A 4 -30.03 -15.75 -6.78
CA MET A 4 -29.20 -15.05 -5.79
C MET A 4 -28.50 -15.99 -4.80
N ALA A 5 -28.95 -17.25 -4.68
CA ALA A 5 -28.32 -18.24 -3.80
C ALA A 5 -27.16 -19.01 -4.47
N ALA A 6 -27.07 -18.98 -5.81
CA ALA A 6 -26.00 -19.66 -6.55
C ALA A 6 -24.70 -18.84 -6.64
N ILE A 7 -24.76 -17.55 -6.29
CA ILE A 7 -23.59 -16.64 -6.24
C ILE A 7 -23.06 -16.49 -4.81
N ASP A 8 -23.58 -17.27 -3.85
CA ASP A 8 -22.91 -17.46 -2.56
C ASP A 8 -21.73 -18.42 -2.76
N GLN A 9 -20.66 -17.78 -3.23
CA GLN A 9 -19.27 -18.17 -3.29
C GLN A 9 -18.95 -19.48 -2.57
N VAL A 10 -18.37 -20.42 -3.31
CA VAL A 10 -17.56 -21.52 -2.78
C VAL A 10 -16.47 -20.92 -1.89
N ARG A 11 -16.78 -20.70 -0.60
CA ARG A 11 -15.83 -20.26 0.41
C ARG A 11 -14.90 -21.45 0.62
N ARG A 12 -13.81 -21.48 -0.16
CA ARG A 12 -12.73 -22.43 0.09
C ARG A 12 -12.35 -22.35 1.58
N PRO A 13 -12.20 -23.49 2.28
CA PRO A 13 -11.85 -23.51 3.68
C PRO A 13 -10.61 -22.65 3.93
N ILE A 14 -10.53 -22.00 5.10
CA ILE A 14 -9.36 -21.19 5.49
C ILE A 14 -8.07 -22.01 5.33
N ALA A 15 -8.11 -23.30 5.68
CA ALA A 15 -7.01 -24.24 5.47
C ALA A 15 -6.50 -24.29 4.02
N VAL A 16 -7.39 -24.33 3.03
CA VAL A 16 -6.98 -24.34 1.61
C VAL A 16 -6.28 -23.04 1.22
N ARG A 17 -6.76 -21.90 1.73
CA ARG A 17 -6.12 -20.60 1.47
C ARG A 17 -4.73 -20.52 2.11
N LEU A 18 -4.58 -21.06 3.31
CA LEU A 18 -3.29 -21.13 4.00
C LEU A 18 -2.31 -22.05 3.27
N VAL A 19 -2.76 -23.21 2.81
CA VAL A 19 -1.93 -24.15 2.04
C VAL A 19 -1.47 -23.53 0.72
N VAL A 20 -2.37 -22.88 -0.02
CA VAL A 20 -2.00 -22.17 -1.26
C VAL A 20 -1.03 -21.03 -0.98
N GLY A 21 -1.27 -20.24 0.07
CA GLY A 21 -0.37 -19.17 0.47
C GLY A 21 1.03 -19.69 0.84
N ALA A 22 1.11 -20.76 1.62
CA ALA A 22 2.37 -21.41 1.98
C ALA A 22 3.09 -21.96 0.75
N ALA A 23 2.38 -22.56 -0.21
CA ALA A 23 2.95 -23.06 -1.45
C ALA A 23 3.53 -21.92 -2.32
N VAL A 24 2.84 -20.76 -2.39
CA VAL A 24 3.35 -19.58 -3.11
C VAL A 24 4.61 -19.03 -2.45
N LEU A 25 4.63 -18.88 -1.12
CA LEU A 25 5.82 -18.42 -0.39
C LEU A 25 6.98 -19.41 -0.49
N ALA A 26 6.70 -20.71 -0.47
CA ALA A 26 7.70 -21.74 -0.70
C ALA A 26 8.25 -21.68 -2.14
N GLY A 27 7.39 -21.48 -3.14
CA GLY A 27 7.81 -21.27 -4.52
C GLY A 27 8.74 -20.07 -4.68
N LEU A 28 8.41 -18.94 -4.05
CA LEU A 28 9.28 -17.75 -4.02
C LEU A 28 10.62 -18.03 -3.34
N TYR A 29 10.62 -18.72 -2.21
CA TYR A 29 11.86 -19.17 -1.56
C TYR A 29 12.70 -20.05 -2.50
N LEU A 30 12.11 -20.98 -3.23
CA LEU A 30 12.85 -21.81 -4.20
C LEU A 30 13.48 -20.96 -5.32
N THR A 31 12.86 -19.86 -5.74
CA THR A 31 13.47 -18.95 -6.73
C THR A 31 14.74 -18.28 -6.19
N SER A 32 14.83 -17.99 -4.88
CA SER A 32 16.02 -17.37 -4.28
C SER A 32 17.23 -18.29 -4.31
N LEU A 33 17.01 -19.61 -4.27
CA LEU A 33 18.05 -20.63 -4.39
C LEU A 33 18.63 -20.72 -5.81
N TYR A 34 17.85 -20.34 -6.83
CA TYR A 34 18.32 -20.26 -8.21
C TYR A 34 18.96 -18.90 -8.53
N SER A 35 18.26 -17.82 -8.20
CA SER A 35 18.73 -16.45 -8.37
C SER A 35 18.05 -15.55 -7.35
N TYR A 36 18.83 -14.95 -6.46
CA TYR A 36 18.29 -14.00 -5.49
C TYR A 36 17.63 -12.80 -6.17
N ASN A 37 18.20 -12.31 -7.28
CA ASN A 37 17.62 -11.21 -8.04
C ASN A 37 16.26 -11.58 -8.65
N LEU A 38 16.05 -12.85 -9.02
CA LEU A 38 14.73 -13.33 -9.44
C LEU A 38 13.73 -13.27 -8.27
N PHE A 39 14.12 -13.78 -7.09
CA PHE A 39 13.28 -13.70 -5.90
C PHE A 39 12.93 -12.25 -5.53
N HIS A 40 13.95 -11.40 -5.41
CA HIS A 40 13.80 -9.99 -5.06
C HIS A 40 12.91 -9.26 -6.07
N GLY A 41 13.20 -9.41 -7.36
CA GLY A 41 12.40 -8.79 -8.42
C GLY A 41 10.94 -9.25 -8.43
N LEU A 42 10.66 -10.53 -8.17
CA LEU A 42 9.28 -11.03 -8.04
C LEU A 42 8.57 -10.46 -6.81
N ALA A 43 9.28 -10.37 -5.67
CA ALA A 43 8.74 -9.82 -4.44
C ALA A 43 8.40 -8.33 -4.59
N GLU A 44 9.29 -7.54 -5.19
CA GLU A 44 9.07 -6.12 -5.45
C GLU A 44 7.96 -5.90 -6.48
N LEU A 45 7.96 -6.66 -7.58
CA LEU A 45 6.93 -6.56 -8.62
C LEU A 45 5.52 -6.82 -8.06
N PHE A 46 5.37 -7.78 -7.16
CA PHE A 46 4.10 -8.05 -6.51
C PHE A 46 3.57 -6.81 -5.77
N SER A 47 4.41 -6.17 -4.96
CA SER A 47 4.05 -4.96 -4.22
C SER A 47 3.71 -3.81 -5.16
N VAL A 48 4.53 -3.56 -6.18
CA VAL A 48 4.29 -2.54 -7.22
C VAL A 48 2.93 -2.73 -7.91
N VAL A 49 2.58 -3.97 -8.26
CA VAL A 49 1.27 -4.29 -8.88
C VAL A 49 0.12 -3.95 -7.94
N VAL A 50 0.23 -4.30 -6.65
CA VAL A 50 -0.80 -3.98 -5.65
C VAL A 50 -0.93 -2.47 -5.47
N GLU A 51 0.18 -1.75 -5.37
CA GLU A 51 0.19 -0.29 -5.21
C GLU A 51 -0.44 0.43 -6.39
N ALA A 52 -0.04 0.04 -7.61
CA ALA A 52 -0.63 0.56 -8.84
C ALA A 52 -2.12 0.24 -8.93
N ALA A 53 -2.54 -0.96 -8.55
CA ALA A 53 -3.96 -1.33 -8.52
C ALA A 53 -4.76 -0.48 -7.53
N VAL A 54 -4.22 -0.25 -6.32
CA VAL A 54 -4.85 0.64 -5.33
C VAL A 54 -4.97 2.05 -5.88
N PHE A 55 -3.92 2.61 -6.49
CA PHE A 55 -3.99 3.92 -7.14
C PHE A 55 -5.05 3.99 -8.23
N VAL A 56 -5.02 3.06 -9.19
CA VAL A 56 -5.94 3.05 -10.34
C VAL A 56 -7.40 2.99 -9.86
N ILE A 57 -7.71 2.12 -8.90
CA ILE A 57 -9.06 2.02 -8.33
C ILE A 57 -9.41 3.30 -7.59
N ALA A 58 -8.52 3.77 -6.72
CA ALA A 58 -8.75 4.95 -5.90
C ALA A 58 -9.02 6.20 -6.75
N TRP A 59 -8.21 6.41 -7.80
CA TRP A 59 -8.31 7.55 -8.69
C TRP A 59 -9.56 7.49 -9.56
N ASN A 60 -9.86 6.35 -10.18
CA ASN A 60 -11.02 6.23 -11.08
C ASN A 60 -12.35 6.19 -10.33
N ALA A 61 -12.39 5.59 -9.14
CA ALA A 61 -13.60 5.54 -8.32
C ALA A 61 -13.76 6.75 -7.38
N ARG A 62 -12.91 7.78 -7.49
CA ARG A 62 -12.86 8.92 -6.54
C ARG A 62 -14.19 9.66 -6.34
N ARG A 63 -15.04 9.69 -7.37
CA ARG A 63 -16.36 10.34 -7.31
C ARG A 63 -17.38 9.56 -6.49
N PHE A 64 -17.15 8.26 -6.29
CA PHE A 64 -18.06 7.35 -5.59
C PHE A 64 -17.68 7.13 -4.11
N PHE A 65 -16.52 7.62 -3.67
CA PHE A 65 -16.10 7.44 -2.28
C PHE A 65 -16.69 8.48 -1.34
N VAL A 66 -17.32 8.00 -0.26
CA VAL A 66 -17.87 8.84 0.81
C VAL A 66 -16.77 9.37 1.74
N ASN A 67 -15.65 8.64 1.86
CA ASN A 67 -14.47 9.09 2.58
C ASN A 67 -13.24 9.08 1.65
N HIS A 68 -12.33 10.03 1.85
CA HIS A 68 -11.19 10.19 0.95
C HIS A 68 -9.98 9.35 1.39
N TYR A 69 -10.14 8.39 2.31
CA TYR A 69 -9.01 7.62 2.84
C TYR A 69 -8.32 6.80 1.74
N VAL A 70 -9.08 6.00 1.00
CA VAL A 70 -8.55 5.15 -0.07
C VAL A 70 -7.98 6.01 -1.21
N LEU A 71 -8.57 7.18 -1.46
CA LEU A 71 -8.06 8.16 -2.41
C LEU A 71 -6.69 8.70 -2.02
N CYS A 72 -6.54 9.20 -0.78
CA CYS A 72 -5.26 9.66 -0.27
C CYS A 72 -4.22 8.55 -0.31
N LEU A 73 -4.55 7.36 0.21
CA LEU A 73 -3.62 6.24 0.21
C LEU A 73 -3.19 5.87 -1.22
N GLY A 74 -4.14 5.73 -2.15
CA GLY A 74 -3.84 5.36 -3.53
C GLY A 74 -2.96 6.37 -4.26
N VAL A 75 -3.20 7.67 -4.10
CA VAL A 75 -2.34 8.70 -4.72
C VAL A 75 -0.91 8.62 -4.21
N ALA A 76 -0.69 8.40 -2.92
CA ALA A 76 0.65 8.25 -2.39
C ALA A 76 1.32 6.95 -2.89
N LEU A 77 0.57 5.84 -2.94
CA LEU A 77 1.08 4.55 -3.40
C LEU A 77 1.52 4.56 -4.87
N LEU A 78 0.99 5.46 -5.71
CA LEU A 78 1.55 5.68 -7.06
C LEU A 78 3.03 6.06 -7.00
N PHE A 79 3.38 7.03 -6.15
CA PHE A 79 4.75 7.50 -6.02
C PHE A 79 5.64 6.46 -5.35
N VAL A 80 5.11 5.73 -4.36
CA VAL A 80 5.82 4.58 -3.75
C VAL A 80 6.15 3.54 -4.81
N ALA A 81 5.19 3.15 -5.65
CA ALA A 81 5.39 2.16 -6.71
C ALA A 81 6.49 2.56 -7.70
N ILE A 82 6.55 3.85 -8.07
CA ILE A 82 7.60 4.37 -8.95
C ILE A 82 8.97 4.25 -8.28
N VAL A 83 9.08 4.59 -7.00
CA VAL A 83 10.34 4.44 -6.25
C VAL A 83 10.70 2.96 -6.08
N GLU A 84 9.74 2.06 -5.83
CA GLU A 84 9.99 0.62 -5.74
C GLU A 84 10.48 0.02 -7.06
N ILE A 85 9.98 0.51 -8.21
CA ILE A 85 10.52 0.14 -9.53
C ILE A 85 11.99 0.59 -9.63
N LEU A 86 12.30 1.84 -9.29
CA LEU A 86 13.69 2.33 -9.31
C LEU A 86 14.59 1.55 -8.35
N HIS A 87 14.11 1.24 -7.15
CA HIS A 87 14.80 0.41 -6.16
C HIS A 87 15.12 -0.97 -6.74
N THR A 88 14.12 -1.60 -7.38
CA THR A 88 14.27 -2.93 -8.00
C THR A 88 15.32 -2.89 -9.09
N LEU A 89 15.29 -1.90 -9.97
CA LEU A 89 16.27 -1.74 -11.04
C LEU A 89 17.68 -1.39 -10.54
N ALA A 90 17.77 -0.68 -9.40
CA ALA A 90 19.03 -0.34 -8.74
C ALA A 90 19.61 -1.48 -7.91
N TYR A 91 18.93 -2.61 -7.80
CA TYR A 91 19.39 -3.73 -6.98
C TYR A 91 20.70 -4.33 -7.51
N GLU A 92 21.54 -4.77 -6.58
CA GLU A 92 22.89 -5.24 -6.89
C GLU A 92 22.84 -6.46 -7.84
N GLY A 93 23.64 -6.40 -8.91
CA GLY A 93 23.72 -7.47 -9.91
C GLY A 93 22.77 -7.37 -11.11
N LEU A 94 21.95 -6.31 -11.22
CA LEU A 94 21.12 -6.04 -12.42
C LEU A 94 21.77 -5.07 -13.43
N SER A 95 22.82 -4.36 -13.03
CA SER A 95 23.65 -3.50 -13.89
C SER A 95 22.91 -2.39 -14.66
N VAL A 96 21.71 -1.99 -14.23
CA VAL A 96 20.97 -0.85 -14.83
C VAL A 96 21.60 0.49 -14.45
N PHE A 97 22.16 0.59 -13.24
CA PHE A 97 22.86 1.76 -12.73
C PHE A 97 24.32 1.39 -12.41
N PRO A 98 25.21 1.28 -13.42
CA PRO A 98 26.53 0.66 -13.27
C PRO A 98 27.49 1.43 -12.36
N ASP A 99 27.31 2.75 -12.25
CA ASP A 99 28.16 3.61 -11.39
C ASP A 99 27.73 3.59 -9.91
N TYR A 100 26.66 2.86 -9.58
CA TYR A 100 26.09 2.82 -8.24
C TYR A 100 26.31 1.46 -7.57
N THR A 101 26.53 1.49 -6.26
CA THR A 101 26.59 0.30 -5.40
C THR A 101 25.21 -0.04 -4.83
N ALA A 102 25.12 -1.07 -3.98
CA ALA A 102 23.92 -1.38 -3.19
C ALA A 102 23.37 -0.21 -2.36
N ASN A 103 24.14 0.88 -2.19
CA ASN A 103 23.69 2.12 -1.58
C ASN A 103 22.47 2.72 -2.30
N LEU A 104 22.46 2.79 -3.63
CA LEU A 104 21.36 3.41 -4.38
C LEU A 104 20.03 2.68 -4.13
N ALA A 105 20.04 1.35 -4.25
CA ALA A 105 18.87 0.53 -3.91
C ALA A 105 18.43 0.79 -2.46
N THR A 106 19.37 0.83 -1.51
CA THR A 106 19.04 1.02 -0.09
C THR A 106 18.50 2.43 0.21
N GLN A 107 18.99 3.48 -0.47
CA GLN A 107 18.46 4.84 -0.37
C GLN A 107 17.03 4.93 -0.92
N LEU A 108 16.80 4.36 -2.11
CA LEU A 108 15.47 4.30 -2.73
C LEU A 108 14.48 3.51 -1.88
N TRP A 109 14.93 2.43 -1.23
CA TRP A 109 14.13 1.69 -0.25
C TRP A 109 13.64 2.60 0.90
N ILE A 110 14.56 3.34 1.53
CA ILE A 110 14.23 4.27 2.61
C ILE A 110 13.25 5.35 2.12
N VAL A 111 13.46 5.91 0.92
CA VAL A 111 12.53 6.88 0.31
C VAL A 111 11.13 6.29 0.16
N ALA A 112 11.00 5.08 -0.41
CA ALA A 112 9.72 4.40 -0.58
C ALA A 112 9.00 4.21 0.77
N ARG A 113 9.73 3.76 1.81
CA ARG A 113 9.14 3.53 3.14
C ARG A 113 8.72 4.81 3.85
N TRP A 114 9.48 5.89 3.70
CA TRP A 114 9.05 7.21 4.18
C TRP A 114 7.78 7.68 3.51
N LEU A 115 7.70 7.60 2.17
CA LEU A 115 6.49 7.98 1.42
C LEU A 115 5.27 7.16 1.85
N GLN A 116 5.42 5.84 1.97
CA GLN A 116 4.35 4.94 2.42
C GLN A 116 3.90 5.25 3.85
N THR A 117 4.84 5.46 4.77
CA THR A 117 4.56 5.72 6.18
C THR A 117 3.85 7.06 6.36
N LEU A 118 4.31 8.10 5.69
CA LEU A 118 3.67 9.42 5.68
C LEU A 118 2.27 9.35 5.07
N ALA A 119 2.05 8.52 4.04
CA ALA A 119 0.72 8.29 3.48
C ALA A 119 -0.24 7.66 4.49
N LEU A 120 0.21 6.64 5.21
CA LEU A 120 -0.59 5.94 6.23
C LEU A 120 -0.94 6.83 7.43
N ILE A 121 -0.12 7.84 7.74
CA ILE A 121 -0.41 8.87 8.75
C ILE A 121 -1.34 9.96 8.18
N ALA A 122 -1.07 10.44 6.97
CA ALA A 122 -1.82 11.54 6.36
C ALA A 122 -3.26 11.13 6.01
N ALA A 123 -3.47 9.92 5.48
CA ALA A 123 -4.78 9.48 5.01
C ALA A 123 -5.86 9.51 6.11
N PRO A 124 -5.65 9.02 7.35
CA PRO A 124 -6.61 9.15 8.44
C PRO A 124 -6.94 10.59 8.88
N LEU A 125 -6.00 11.51 8.70
CA LEU A 125 -6.14 12.91 9.11
C LEU A 125 -6.88 13.73 8.04
N LEU A 126 -6.68 13.39 6.77
CA LEU A 126 -7.21 14.12 5.63
C LEU A 126 -8.51 13.53 5.07
N MET A 127 -8.89 12.31 5.45
CA MET A 127 -10.07 11.59 4.89
C MET A 127 -11.41 12.35 4.95
N ARG A 128 -11.56 13.30 5.89
CA ARG A 128 -12.80 14.09 6.11
C ARG A 128 -12.75 15.48 5.50
N ARG A 129 -11.58 15.94 5.04
CA ARG A 129 -11.47 17.25 4.41
C ARG A 129 -11.95 17.11 2.97
N ARG A 130 -12.69 18.11 2.47
CA ARG A 130 -12.97 18.27 1.03
C ARG A 130 -11.72 18.77 0.30
N LEU A 131 -10.62 18.03 0.45
CA LEU A 131 -9.38 18.33 -0.26
C LEU A 131 -9.57 17.85 -1.70
N ARG A 132 -9.24 18.74 -2.64
CA ARG A 132 -9.14 18.38 -4.05
C ARG A 132 -8.01 17.35 -4.18
N ALA A 133 -8.30 16.19 -4.77
CA ALA A 133 -7.36 15.08 -4.92
C ALA A 133 -6.05 15.52 -5.60
N GLU A 134 -6.17 16.52 -6.48
CA GLU A 134 -5.11 17.18 -7.22
C GLU A 134 -4.07 17.82 -6.28
N TRP A 135 -4.49 18.44 -5.17
CA TRP A 135 -3.53 19.03 -4.21
C TRP A 135 -2.73 17.96 -3.47
N TYR A 136 -3.36 16.82 -3.17
CA TYR A 136 -2.66 15.71 -2.55
C TYR A 136 -1.67 15.08 -3.52
N LEU A 137 -2.05 14.96 -4.80
CA LEU A 137 -1.17 14.49 -5.88
C LEU A 137 0.03 15.42 -6.09
N VAL A 138 -0.19 16.73 -6.15
CA VAL A 138 0.89 17.72 -6.27
C VAL A 138 1.79 17.71 -5.03
N GLY A 139 1.23 17.66 -3.83
CA GLY A 139 1.99 17.63 -2.58
C GLY A 139 2.88 16.39 -2.46
N PHE A 140 2.32 15.20 -2.70
CA PHE A 140 3.10 13.96 -2.70
C PHE A 140 4.10 13.90 -3.85
N GLY A 141 3.73 14.39 -5.04
CA GLY A 141 4.63 14.45 -6.19
C GLY A 141 5.82 15.39 -5.97
N ALA A 142 5.60 16.54 -5.32
CA ALA A 142 6.67 17.45 -4.95
C ALA A 142 7.61 16.82 -3.92
N LEU A 143 7.08 16.19 -2.87
CA LEU A 143 7.88 15.48 -1.88
C LEU A 143 8.70 14.35 -2.52
N TRP A 144 8.06 13.53 -3.35
CA TRP A 144 8.69 12.46 -4.12
C TRP A 144 9.83 12.99 -4.99
N GLY A 145 9.58 14.06 -5.75
CA GLY A 145 10.56 14.67 -6.64
C GLY A 145 11.77 15.22 -5.88
N ILE A 146 11.55 15.91 -4.76
CA ILE A 146 12.63 16.41 -3.89
C ILE A 146 13.48 15.25 -3.38
N LEU A 147 12.86 14.17 -2.88
CA LEU A 147 13.60 13.02 -2.36
C LEU A 147 14.43 12.33 -3.44
N LEU A 148 13.89 12.16 -4.65
CA LEU A 148 14.66 11.60 -5.76
C LEU A 148 15.81 12.51 -6.20
N ILE A 149 15.60 13.83 -6.25
CA ILE A 149 16.68 14.78 -6.55
C ILE A 149 17.79 14.60 -5.53
N LEU A 150 17.48 14.60 -4.23
CA LEU A 150 18.49 14.41 -3.17
C LEU A 150 19.28 13.10 -3.35
N VAL A 151 18.62 11.99 -3.69
CA VAL A 151 19.28 10.70 -3.93
C VAL A 151 20.22 10.78 -5.13
N PHE A 152 19.74 11.22 -6.29
CA PHE A 152 20.53 11.21 -7.52
C PHE A 152 21.60 12.30 -7.58
N THR A 153 21.49 13.37 -6.79
CA THR A 153 22.55 14.40 -6.65
C THR A 153 23.54 14.10 -5.52
N GLY A 154 23.37 12.99 -4.79
CA GLY A 154 24.28 12.60 -3.69
C GLY A 154 24.14 13.42 -2.40
N PHE A 155 23.05 14.18 -2.22
CA PHE A 155 22.75 14.90 -0.98
C PHE A 155 21.98 14.04 0.04
N PHE A 156 21.39 12.93 -0.41
CA PHE A 156 20.76 11.97 0.48
C PHE A 156 21.83 11.16 1.23
N PRO A 157 21.67 10.94 2.55
CA PRO A 157 22.70 10.24 3.32
C PRO A 157 22.94 8.81 2.82
N ASP A 158 24.17 8.32 2.96
CA ASP A 158 24.49 6.95 2.65
C ASP A 158 23.68 6.00 3.53
N ALA A 159 23.07 5.01 2.90
CA ALA A 159 22.26 3.99 3.55
C ALA A 159 22.98 2.63 3.62
N PHE A 160 23.96 2.40 2.74
CA PHE A 160 24.81 1.23 2.72
C PHE A 160 26.22 1.60 2.24
N LEU A 161 27.25 1.06 2.89
CA LEU A 161 28.65 1.19 2.47
C LEU A 161 29.21 -0.23 2.26
N PRO A 162 29.92 -0.52 1.14
CA PRO A 162 30.44 -1.86 0.85
C PRO A 162 31.28 -2.47 1.99
N GLU A 163 32.08 -1.63 2.66
CA GLU A 163 33.03 -2.07 3.69
C GLU A 163 32.36 -2.37 5.05
N THR A 164 31.29 -1.64 5.39
CA THR A 164 30.68 -1.68 6.73
C THR A 164 29.24 -2.18 6.73
N GLY A 165 28.63 -2.39 5.57
CA GLY A 165 27.23 -2.76 5.41
C GLY A 165 26.29 -1.58 5.66
N LEU A 166 25.19 -1.84 6.38
CA LEU A 166 24.16 -0.86 6.72
C LEU A 166 24.73 0.33 7.51
N THR A 167 24.37 1.55 7.13
CA THR A 167 24.79 2.75 7.88
C THR A 167 23.90 3.00 9.10
N THR A 168 24.40 3.77 10.06
CA THR A 168 23.61 4.24 11.20
C THR A 168 22.38 5.03 10.75
N PHE A 169 22.51 5.86 9.71
CA PHE A 169 21.39 6.61 9.14
C PHE A 169 20.24 5.68 8.72
N LYS A 170 20.57 4.61 7.99
CA LYS A 170 19.60 3.63 7.52
C LYS A 170 18.89 2.95 8.69
N ILE A 171 19.66 2.41 9.63
CA ILE A 171 19.12 1.65 10.78
C ILE A 171 18.21 2.54 11.63
N VAL A 172 18.65 3.76 11.96
CA VAL A 172 17.84 4.72 12.74
C VAL A 172 16.58 5.11 11.98
N SER A 173 16.68 5.34 10.66
CA SER A 173 15.51 5.68 9.83
C SER A 173 14.44 4.60 9.87
N GLU A 174 14.81 3.32 9.79
CA GLU A 174 13.86 2.21 9.87
C GLU A 174 13.21 2.08 11.26
N TYR A 175 13.95 2.33 12.34
CA TYR A 175 13.34 2.39 13.68
C TYR A 175 12.35 3.55 13.81
N VAL A 176 12.67 4.72 13.24
CA VAL A 176 11.75 5.86 13.21
C VAL A 176 10.52 5.53 12.36
N ILE A 177 10.68 4.88 11.20
CA ILE A 177 9.59 4.37 10.37
C ILE A 177 8.70 3.42 11.17
N CYS A 178 9.27 2.46 11.90
CA CYS A 178 8.51 1.55 12.76
C CYS A 178 7.69 2.29 13.82
N ALA A 179 8.29 3.29 14.49
CA ALA A 179 7.58 4.11 15.47
C ALA A 179 6.42 4.91 14.83
N LEU A 180 6.65 5.47 13.65
CA LEU A 180 5.63 6.20 12.89
C LEU A 180 4.52 5.29 12.35
N LEU A 181 4.83 4.03 12.00
CA LEU A 181 3.83 3.02 11.65
C LEU A 181 2.94 2.67 12.86
N LEU A 182 3.48 2.64 14.08
CA LEU A 182 2.66 2.52 15.29
C LEU A 182 1.74 3.73 15.49
N VAL A 183 2.21 4.95 15.20
CA VAL A 183 1.37 6.15 15.19
C VAL A 183 0.26 6.02 14.13
N ALA A 184 0.59 5.58 12.92
CA ALA A 184 -0.38 5.33 11.85
C ALA A 184 -1.44 4.31 12.27
N LEU A 185 -1.04 3.23 12.95
CA LEU A 185 -1.96 2.23 13.51
C LEU A 185 -2.88 2.83 14.57
N GLY A 186 -2.35 3.69 15.46
CA GLY A 186 -3.15 4.42 16.44
C GLY A 186 -4.18 5.35 15.81
N LEU A 187 -3.79 6.08 14.76
CA LEU A 187 -4.70 6.95 13.99
C LEU A 187 -5.78 6.14 13.24
N LEU A 188 -5.40 5.02 12.64
CA LEU A 188 -6.32 4.08 12.00
C LEU A 188 -7.34 3.54 13.02
N TRP A 189 -6.86 3.16 14.22
CA TRP A 189 -7.71 2.71 15.32
C TRP A 189 -8.66 3.79 15.81
N TRP A 190 -8.19 5.02 15.99
CA TRP A 190 -9.01 6.16 16.38
C TRP A 190 -10.14 6.42 15.37
N ARG A 191 -9.84 6.22 14.08
CA ARG A 191 -10.80 6.37 12.97
C ARG A 191 -11.55 5.10 12.61
N ARG A 192 -11.41 3.99 13.36
CA ARG A 192 -11.96 2.66 13.00
C ARG A 192 -13.44 2.64 12.62
N LYS A 193 -14.26 3.52 13.22
CA LYS A 193 -15.71 3.63 12.93
C LYS A 193 -16.01 4.11 11.50
N ALA A 194 -15.03 4.69 10.80
CA ALA A 194 -15.17 5.16 9.42
C ALA A 194 -14.91 4.05 8.38
N PHE A 195 -14.50 2.85 8.82
CA PHE A 195 -14.10 1.74 7.96
C PHE A 195 -15.02 0.55 8.14
N GLU A 196 -15.20 -0.23 7.07
CA GLU A 196 -15.71 -1.58 7.22
C GLU A 196 -14.73 -2.43 8.03
N THR A 197 -15.27 -3.35 8.84
CA THR A 197 -14.47 -4.21 9.73
C THR A 197 -13.38 -4.97 8.99
N ILE A 198 -13.65 -5.44 7.77
CA ILE A 198 -12.68 -6.18 6.96
C ILE A 198 -11.51 -5.30 6.49
N VAL A 199 -11.82 -4.07 6.06
CA VAL A 199 -10.82 -3.08 5.61
C VAL A 199 -9.94 -2.69 6.77
N PHE A 200 -10.55 -2.32 7.91
CA PHE A 200 -9.82 -1.93 9.11
C PHE A 200 -8.88 -3.05 9.60
N ARG A 201 -9.38 -4.28 9.73
CA ARG A 201 -8.56 -5.42 10.19
C ARG A 201 -7.44 -5.73 9.22
N GLY A 202 -7.72 -5.74 7.91
CA GLY A 202 -6.71 -6.01 6.90
C GLY A 202 -5.58 -4.98 6.92
N LEU A 203 -5.91 -3.68 6.97
CA LEU A 203 -4.92 -2.61 7.07
C LEU A 203 -4.14 -2.62 8.38
N ALA A 204 -4.82 -2.88 9.51
CA ALA A 204 -4.15 -2.95 10.82
C ALA A 204 -3.13 -4.09 10.88
N VAL A 205 -3.49 -5.28 10.39
CA VAL A 205 -2.56 -6.42 10.33
C VAL A 205 -1.46 -6.15 9.31
N ALA A 206 -1.75 -5.54 8.16
CA ALA A 206 -0.73 -5.15 7.19
C ALA A 206 0.34 -4.24 7.83
N ILE A 207 -0.07 -3.21 8.57
CA ILE A 207 0.86 -2.30 9.28
C ILE A 207 1.73 -3.06 10.27
N LEU A 208 1.16 -3.98 11.06
CA LEU A 208 1.92 -4.78 12.01
C LEU A 208 2.94 -5.70 11.30
N VAL A 209 2.54 -6.34 10.20
CA VAL A 209 3.44 -7.18 9.40
C VAL A 209 4.54 -6.32 8.76
N THR A 210 4.23 -5.12 8.27
CA THR A 210 5.23 -4.17 7.76
C THR A 210 6.24 -3.81 8.85
N ILE A 211 5.82 -3.55 10.09
CA ILE A 211 6.77 -3.28 11.19
C ILE A 211 7.74 -4.44 11.38
N VAL A 212 7.25 -5.69 11.42
CA VAL A 212 8.13 -6.86 11.56
C VAL A 212 9.06 -7.00 10.35
N SER A 213 8.57 -6.71 9.15
CA SER A 213 9.38 -6.67 7.93
C SER A 213 10.53 -5.65 8.03
N GLU A 214 10.24 -4.41 8.45
CA GLU A 214 11.25 -3.35 8.63
C GLU A 214 12.29 -3.74 9.69
N LEU A 215 11.86 -4.37 10.78
CA LEU A 215 12.78 -4.91 11.78
C LEU A 215 13.68 -6.04 11.26
N LEU A 216 13.26 -6.81 10.25
CA LEU A 216 14.17 -7.75 9.58
C LEU A 216 15.14 -7.01 8.65
N PHE A 217 14.70 -5.93 8.00
CA PHE A 217 15.56 -5.13 7.17
C PHE A 217 16.67 -4.44 7.98
N THR A 218 16.45 -4.05 9.24
CA THR A 218 17.52 -3.50 10.10
C THR A 218 18.62 -4.50 10.45
N LEU A 219 18.34 -5.81 10.33
CA LEU A 219 19.22 -6.88 10.80
C LEU A 219 20.05 -7.54 9.69
N TYR A 220 19.85 -7.18 8.41
CA TYR A 220 20.58 -7.85 7.34
C TYR A 220 22.05 -7.40 7.28
N THR A 221 22.94 -8.36 7.10
CA THR A 221 24.38 -8.13 6.90
C THR A 221 24.77 -8.11 5.42
N SER A 222 23.94 -8.70 4.56
CA SER A 222 24.09 -8.72 3.11
C SER A 222 22.74 -8.45 2.45
N PRO A 223 22.69 -7.71 1.32
CA PRO A 223 21.48 -7.57 0.51
C PRO A 223 20.89 -8.93 0.13
N PHE A 224 21.74 -9.94 -0.11
CA PHE A 224 21.33 -11.30 -0.47
C PHE A 224 21.05 -12.21 0.73
N GLY A 225 20.99 -11.65 1.95
CA GLY A 225 20.91 -12.39 3.20
C GLY A 225 19.51 -12.92 3.55
N LEU A 226 19.47 -13.84 4.53
CA LEU A 226 18.22 -14.43 5.03
C LEU A 226 17.27 -13.41 5.69
N ALA A 227 17.82 -12.42 6.41
CA ALA A 227 17.01 -11.37 7.04
C ALA A 227 16.33 -10.49 5.97
N ASN A 228 17.06 -10.15 4.89
CA ASN A 228 16.51 -9.41 3.75
C ASN A 228 15.39 -10.22 3.07
N MET A 229 15.63 -11.51 2.82
CA MET A 229 14.62 -12.41 2.25
C MET A 229 13.37 -12.54 3.14
N GLY A 230 13.56 -12.70 4.45
CA GLY A 230 12.47 -12.74 5.42
C GLY A 230 11.66 -11.44 5.43
N GLY A 231 12.33 -10.29 5.33
CA GLY A 231 11.70 -8.99 5.14
C GLY A 231 10.81 -8.98 3.89
N HIS A 232 11.33 -9.35 2.72
CA HIS A 232 10.54 -9.37 1.49
C HIS A 232 9.35 -10.36 1.56
N LEU A 233 9.49 -11.53 2.18
CA LEU A 233 8.37 -12.46 2.37
C LEU A 233 7.26 -11.85 3.24
N LEU A 234 7.62 -11.16 4.32
CA LEU A 234 6.66 -10.44 5.16
C LEU A 234 6.04 -9.25 4.41
N LYS A 235 6.82 -8.51 3.62
CA LYS A 235 6.32 -7.46 2.72
C LYS A 235 5.23 -8.00 1.80
N ILE A 236 5.43 -9.15 1.16
CA ILE A 236 4.41 -9.79 0.31
C ILE A 236 3.13 -10.07 1.09
N VAL A 237 3.23 -10.59 2.31
CA VAL A 237 2.06 -10.81 3.17
C VAL A 237 1.34 -9.49 3.48
N ALA A 238 2.08 -8.42 3.83
CA ALA A 238 1.51 -7.10 4.10
C ALA A 238 0.78 -6.53 2.88
N PHE A 239 1.39 -6.57 1.69
CA PHE A 239 0.76 -6.07 0.47
C PHE A 239 -0.41 -6.94 0.00
N TYR A 240 -0.36 -8.25 0.22
CA TYR A 240 -1.53 -9.11 0.01
C TYR A 240 -2.70 -8.72 0.91
N LEU A 241 -2.45 -8.39 2.18
CA LEU A 241 -3.48 -7.90 3.10
C LEU A 241 -4.04 -6.54 2.64
N ILE A 242 -3.21 -5.63 2.12
CA ILE A 242 -3.66 -4.36 1.53
C ILE A 242 -4.53 -4.63 0.30
N TYR A 243 -4.12 -5.54 -0.59
CA TYR A 243 -4.91 -5.95 -1.74
C TYR A 243 -6.30 -6.46 -1.31
N LYS A 244 -6.37 -7.35 -0.32
CA LYS A 244 -7.65 -7.87 0.20
C LYS A 244 -8.50 -6.77 0.84
N ALA A 245 -7.86 -5.88 1.61
CA ALA A 245 -8.55 -4.81 2.32
C ALA A 245 -9.09 -3.74 1.37
N VAL A 246 -8.39 -3.43 0.28
CA VAL A 246 -8.73 -2.29 -0.58
C VAL A 246 -9.24 -2.75 -1.93
N VAL A 247 -8.40 -3.44 -2.71
CA VAL A 247 -8.68 -3.81 -4.10
C VAL A 247 -9.86 -4.77 -4.17
N GLU A 248 -9.79 -5.90 -3.46
CA GLU A 248 -10.86 -6.89 -3.49
C GLU A 248 -12.15 -6.33 -2.89
N THR A 249 -12.07 -5.55 -1.81
CA THR A 249 -13.28 -5.00 -1.18
C THR A 249 -14.03 -4.05 -2.13
N VAL A 250 -13.30 -3.22 -2.90
CA VAL A 250 -13.90 -2.32 -3.88
C VAL A 250 -14.42 -3.09 -5.11
N LEU A 251 -13.67 -4.07 -5.61
CA LEU A 251 -14.03 -4.85 -6.82
C LEU A 251 -15.09 -5.93 -6.59
N ALA A 252 -15.19 -6.50 -5.38
CA ALA A 252 -16.16 -7.53 -5.05
C ALA A 252 -17.52 -6.93 -4.64
N ARG A 253 -17.56 -5.63 -4.30
CA ARG A 253 -18.80 -4.92 -3.94
C ARG A 253 -19.04 -3.64 -4.76
N PRO A 254 -18.95 -3.67 -6.10
CA PRO A 254 -19.25 -2.51 -6.93
C PRO A 254 -20.72 -2.10 -6.78
N TYR A 255 -21.58 -3.09 -6.58
CA TYR A 255 -23.02 -2.91 -6.45
C TYR A 255 -23.41 -2.13 -5.18
N SER A 256 -22.76 -2.30 -4.03
CA SER A 256 -23.15 -1.52 -2.84
C SER A 256 -22.83 -0.03 -2.98
N LEU A 257 -21.86 0.33 -3.83
CA LEU A 257 -21.56 1.73 -4.15
C LEU A 257 -22.56 2.28 -5.18
N LEU A 258 -22.83 1.54 -6.26
CA LEU A 258 -23.78 1.94 -7.31
C LEU A 258 -25.23 2.00 -6.82
N PHE A 259 -25.70 1.00 -6.06
CA PHE A 259 -27.06 0.98 -5.51
C PHE A 259 -27.25 2.02 -4.41
N ARG A 260 -26.19 2.46 -3.73
CA ARG A 260 -26.30 3.52 -2.73
C ARG A 260 -26.60 4.86 -3.40
N GLU A 261 -25.96 5.17 -4.52
CA GLU A 261 -26.27 6.37 -5.30
C GLU A 261 -27.68 6.30 -5.88
N LEU A 262 -28.07 5.15 -6.43
CA LEU A 262 -29.43 4.93 -6.92
C LEU A 262 -30.46 5.17 -5.80
N LYS A 263 -30.20 4.63 -4.60
CA LYS A 263 -31.05 4.83 -3.43
C LYS A 263 -31.08 6.28 -2.95
N GLN A 264 -29.95 6.98 -2.96
CA GLN A 264 -29.89 8.39 -2.61
C GLN A 264 -30.63 9.27 -3.63
N SER A 265 -30.53 8.94 -4.91
CA SER A 265 -31.28 9.60 -5.98
C SER A 265 -32.78 9.33 -5.87
N GLU A 266 -33.18 8.10 -5.53
CA GLU A 266 -34.58 7.74 -5.27
C GLU A 266 -35.13 8.51 -4.06
N GLU A 267 -34.39 8.56 -2.96
CA GLU A 267 -34.79 9.30 -1.75
C GLU A 267 -34.89 10.81 -2.01
N ALA A 268 -33.99 11.38 -2.82
CA ALA A 268 -34.04 12.78 -3.21
C ALA A 268 -35.25 13.07 -4.11
N LEU A 269 -35.54 12.20 -5.07
CA LEU A 269 -36.70 12.32 -5.95
C LEU A 269 -38.01 12.23 -5.17
N ARG A 270 -38.12 11.28 -4.23
CA ARG A 270 -39.30 11.15 -3.35
C ARG A 270 -39.56 12.40 -2.53
N ARG A 271 -38.50 13.03 -1.99
CA ARG A 271 -38.66 14.31 -1.25
C ARG A 271 -39.17 15.43 -2.15
N GLN A 272 -38.67 15.51 -3.39
CA GLN A 272 -39.19 16.48 -4.36
C GLN A 272 -40.66 16.23 -4.72
N GLU A 273 -41.07 14.97 -4.90
CA GLU A 273 -42.48 14.64 -5.15
C GLU A 273 -43.38 14.99 -3.96
N GLU A 274 -42.93 14.74 -2.73
CA GLU A 274 -43.65 15.12 -1.51
C GLU A 274 -43.79 16.65 -1.37
N GLU A 275 -42.71 17.41 -1.62
CA GLU A 275 -42.74 18.88 -1.63
C GLU A 275 -43.68 19.43 -2.72
N GLN A 276 -43.66 18.88 -3.93
CA GLN A 276 -44.55 19.30 -5.01
C GLN A 276 -46.01 19.03 -4.70
N ARG A 277 -46.33 17.88 -4.09
CA ARG A 277 -47.71 17.58 -3.65
C ARG A 277 -48.19 18.55 -2.58
N GLN A 278 -47.34 18.89 -1.61
CA GLN A 278 -47.69 19.87 -0.58
C GLN A 278 -47.95 21.28 -1.16
N ILE A 279 -47.22 21.68 -2.21
CA ILE A 279 -47.46 22.96 -2.89
C ILE A 279 -48.75 22.91 -3.71
N ALA A 280 -49.08 21.78 -4.34
CA ALA A 280 -50.27 21.63 -5.17
C ALA A 280 -51.58 21.51 -4.37
N ASP A 281 -51.50 21.09 -3.10
CA ASP A 281 -52.65 20.95 -2.19
C ASP A 281 -53.00 22.27 -1.44
N VAL A 282 -52.33 23.39 -1.75
CA VAL A 282 -52.60 24.77 -1.23
C VAL A 282 -53.25 25.61 -2.30
#